data_AF-A0A6A6PJV1-F1
#
_entry.id   AF-A0A6A6PJV1-F1
#
_cell.length_a   1.000
_cell.length_b   1.000
_cell.length_c   1.000
_cell.angle_alpha   90.00
_cell.angle_beta   90.00
_cell.angle_gamma   90.00
#
_symmetry.space_group_name_H-M   'P 1'
#
loop_
_entity.id
_entity.type
_entity.pdbx_description
1 polymer ?
#
loop_
_entity_poly.entity_id
_entity_poly.type
_entity_poly.pdbx_seq_one_letter_code
_entity_poly.pdbx_strand_id
1 'polypeptide(L)'
;MRKWTWTTPKSAALGRLPHAQSFPCRYTSLALCSGIRSRNASTTGASSPVENAELMLSHEDDARRLRSRHLFRAILRECTYLPDSVARQWAQQHALERFRTYDFKSWEHRNDVDFGLRLRAKEKEARSWVAYLKRANEGERKCLMRVLFMAYGRIGKRRHELMLPLLAKAAEDESGAVDTDWSDIEKAPAPDVHPAPENANKPSVPRISDMLQIEPPLTPPLRALLQSQIRASPPALSRSNPRRVTGSIAALNAWLRPMPQKRVENMRKKHYAELLNRILPPLPTEEWQHLRDLATGRIESKRPRQRRSKSSEHVDRNHSLEAIVSFGKAPMKLLETHNGHAITPRYMRRLYAQVFSQCPLLDWDVASSSWRVTWGEEALRGGVSSPVSPQRTSP
;
A
#
# COMPACT_ATOMS: atom_id res chain seq x y z
N MET A 1 12.90 -10.18 -5.86
CA MET A 1 11.51 -9.76 -5.55
C MET A 1 11.08 -10.44 -4.26
N ARG A 2 11.01 -9.72 -3.13
CA ARG A 2 10.59 -10.31 -1.84
C ARG A 2 9.08 -10.51 -1.84
N LYS A 3 8.64 -11.75 -1.65
CA LYS A 3 7.23 -12.12 -1.49
C LYS A 3 6.73 -11.55 -0.16
N TRP A 4 5.67 -10.77 -0.20
CA TRP A 4 4.95 -10.32 0.98
C TRP A 4 3.84 -11.33 1.22
N THR A 5 4.01 -12.20 2.21
CA THR A 5 2.94 -13.08 2.70
C THR A 5 2.22 -12.38 3.84
N TRP A 6 0.89 -12.44 3.83
CA TRP A 6 0.04 -11.96 4.92
C TRP A 6 -0.53 -13.14 5.69
N THR A 7 -0.35 -13.11 7.01
CA THR A 7 -1.26 -13.72 7.98
C THR A 7 -2.24 -12.64 8.43
N THR A 8 -3.53 -12.90 8.28
CA THR A 8 -4.63 -12.05 8.76
C THR A 8 -4.87 -12.29 10.26
N PRO A 9 -4.95 -11.26 11.11
CA PRO A 9 -5.49 -11.43 12.46
C PRO A 9 -7.03 -11.58 12.40
N LYS A 10 -7.56 -12.49 13.22
CA LYS A 10 -9.00 -12.71 13.41
C LYS A 10 -9.65 -11.44 14.01
N SER A 11 -10.80 -11.08 13.45
CA SER A 11 -11.69 -10.04 13.95
C SER A 11 -12.21 -10.42 15.34
N ALA A 12 -11.96 -9.56 16.33
CA ALA A 12 -12.65 -9.60 17.62
C ALA A 12 -13.61 -8.41 17.66
N ALA A 13 -14.87 -8.71 17.98
CA ALA A 13 -16.00 -7.79 18.01
C ALA A 13 -15.75 -6.59 18.94
N LEU A 14 -15.94 -5.38 18.43
CA LEU A 14 -16.00 -4.15 19.21
C LEU A 14 -17.47 -3.80 19.46
N GLY A 15 -17.90 -4.01 20.71
CA GLY A 15 -19.10 -3.42 21.27
C GLY A 15 -18.97 -1.90 21.43
N ARG A 16 -20.13 -1.24 21.39
CA ARG A 16 -20.36 0.21 21.40
C ARG A 16 -19.66 0.94 22.56
N LEU A 17 -19.04 2.07 22.24
CA LEU A 17 -18.63 3.13 23.19
C LEU A 17 -19.78 4.15 23.33
N PRO A 18 -20.04 4.67 24.55
CA PRO A 18 -20.71 5.96 24.72
C PRO A 18 -19.74 7.09 25.06
N HIS A 19 -20.31 8.29 24.92
CA HIS A 19 -19.75 9.64 24.85
C HIS A 19 -18.64 10.08 25.83
N ALA A 20 -17.83 10.97 25.25
CA ALA A 20 -16.94 11.97 25.84
C ALA A 20 -17.44 12.64 27.12
N GLN A 21 -16.53 12.80 28.09
CA GLN A 21 -16.49 13.96 28.98
C GLN A 21 -15.02 14.35 29.24
N SER A 22 -14.76 15.63 28.98
CA SER A 22 -13.56 16.42 29.28
C SER A 22 -13.15 16.38 30.74
N PHE A 23 -11.86 16.51 31.07
CA PHE A 23 -11.34 17.31 32.21
C PHE A 23 -9.79 17.42 32.15
N PRO A 24 -9.17 18.41 32.83
CA PRO A 24 -8.12 19.22 32.26
C PRO A 24 -6.74 19.03 32.89
N CYS A 25 -5.74 19.55 32.16
CA CYS A 25 -4.41 19.90 32.64
C CYS A 25 -4.48 20.67 33.97
N ARG A 26 -3.77 20.20 35.01
CA ARG A 26 -3.32 21.05 36.11
C ARG A 26 -1.85 20.81 36.40
N TYR A 27 -1.10 21.86 36.13
CA TYR A 27 0.22 22.18 36.63
C TYR A 27 0.05 22.57 38.11
N THR A 28 0.78 21.94 39.03
CA THR A 28 1.04 22.52 40.36
C THR A 28 2.47 22.25 40.74
N SER A 29 3.23 23.35 40.83
CA SER A 29 4.53 23.42 41.48
C SER A 29 4.37 23.21 42.98
N LEU A 30 5.28 22.48 43.60
CA LEU A 30 5.58 22.65 45.03
C LEU A 30 7.09 22.60 45.22
N ALA A 31 7.62 23.74 45.63
CA ALA A 31 8.97 23.92 46.13
C ALA A 31 9.02 23.65 47.64
N LEU A 32 10.25 23.44 48.13
CA LEU A 32 10.73 23.43 49.51
C LEU A 32 10.46 22.17 50.35
N CYS A 33 11.53 21.43 50.64
CA CYS A 33 12.26 21.67 51.90
C CYS A 33 13.63 21.00 51.88
N SER A 34 14.62 21.81 52.21
CA SER A 34 16.01 21.46 52.51
C SER A 34 16.10 20.49 53.68
N GLY A 35 16.79 19.37 53.46
CA GLY A 35 17.22 18.44 54.51
C GLY A 35 18.64 17.99 54.21
N ILE A 36 19.61 18.77 54.70
CA ILE A 36 21.02 18.36 54.76
C ILE A 36 21.09 17.13 55.66
N ARG A 37 21.41 15.97 55.09
CA ARG A 37 21.92 14.83 55.86
C ARG A 37 23.11 14.24 55.13
N SER A 38 24.28 14.72 55.55
CA SER A 38 25.55 14.04 55.38
C SER A 38 25.43 12.61 55.92
N ARG A 39 25.64 11.63 55.05
CA ARG A 39 26.12 10.30 55.41
C ARG A 39 27.21 9.92 54.41
N ASN A 40 28.44 10.14 54.83
CA ASN A 40 29.59 9.41 54.35
C ASN A 40 29.33 7.92 54.60
N ALA A 41 29.15 7.16 53.52
CA ALA A 41 29.26 5.72 53.54
C ALA A 41 29.93 5.31 52.21
N SER A 42 31.26 5.31 52.26
CA SER A 42 32.11 4.55 51.36
C SER A 42 31.77 3.08 51.53
N THR A 43 30.81 2.60 50.74
CA THR A 43 30.58 1.17 50.53
C THR A 43 30.88 0.89 49.08
N THR A 44 32.11 0.44 48.81
CA THR A 44 32.48 -0.29 47.60
C THR A 44 31.68 -1.59 47.59
N GLY A 45 30.39 -1.50 47.24
CA GLY A 45 29.54 -2.62 46.95
C GLY A 45 29.87 -3.09 45.54
N ALA A 46 30.54 -4.23 45.43
CA ALA A 46 30.64 -4.96 44.18
C ALA A 46 29.20 -5.31 43.73
N SER A 47 28.64 -4.46 42.86
CA SER A 47 27.39 -4.70 42.15
C SER A 47 27.40 -6.12 41.60
N SER A 48 26.35 -6.89 41.89
CA SER A 48 26.28 -8.28 41.43
C SER A 48 26.36 -8.34 39.89
N PRO A 49 26.94 -9.40 39.30
CA PRO A 49 27.04 -9.53 37.84
C PRO A 49 25.67 -9.45 37.11
N VAL A 50 24.59 -9.78 37.82
CA VAL A 50 23.21 -9.79 37.31
C VAL A 50 22.63 -8.37 37.23
N GLU A 51 22.83 -7.54 38.27
CA GLU A 51 22.37 -6.14 38.25
C GLU A 51 23.08 -5.31 37.16
N ASN A 52 24.36 -5.58 36.92
CA ASN A 52 25.12 -4.95 35.83
C ASN A 52 24.62 -5.35 34.44
N ALA A 53 24.16 -6.60 34.27
CA ALA A 53 23.59 -7.06 33.01
C ALA A 53 22.21 -6.44 32.74
N GLU A 54 21.39 -6.28 33.78
CA GLU A 54 20.06 -5.64 33.67
C GLU A 54 20.17 -4.15 33.34
N LEU A 55 21.11 -3.44 33.97
CA LEU A 55 21.41 -2.03 33.65
C LEU A 55 21.93 -1.85 32.21
N MET A 56 22.78 -2.77 31.72
CA MET A 56 23.28 -2.74 30.34
C MET A 56 22.17 -2.92 29.29
N LEU A 57 21.22 -3.83 29.53
CA LEU A 57 20.09 -4.06 28.63
C LEU A 57 19.16 -2.85 28.54
N SER A 58 18.94 -2.17 29.67
CA SER A 58 18.13 -0.93 29.70
C SER A 58 18.76 0.20 28.88
N HIS A 59 20.09 0.37 28.95
CA HIS A 59 20.83 1.36 28.16
C HIS A 59 20.78 1.07 26.65
N GLU A 60 20.86 -0.21 26.27
CA GLU A 60 20.73 -0.58 24.86
C GLU A 60 19.35 -0.25 24.30
N ASP A 61 18.29 -0.53 25.07
CA ASP A 61 16.92 -0.27 24.65
C ASP A 61 16.61 1.23 24.57
N ASP A 62 17.13 2.03 25.49
CA ASP A 62 17.03 3.48 25.40
C ASP A 62 17.80 4.05 24.19
N ALA A 63 19.01 3.53 23.92
CA ALA A 63 19.75 3.89 22.72
C ALA A 63 18.99 3.50 21.44
N ARG A 64 18.30 2.36 21.41
CA ARG A 64 17.44 1.92 20.28
C ARG A 64 16.25 2.85 20.10
N ARG A 65 15.56 3.22 21.19
CA ARG A 65 14.44 4.17 21.16
C ARG A 65 14.88 5.54 20.62
N LEU A 66 16.03 6.03 21.06
CA LEU A 66 16.63 7.27 20.54
C LEU A 66 16.93 7.18 19.04
N ARG A 67 17.61 6.11 18.59
CA ARG A 67 17.87 5.88 17.16
C ARG A 67 16.58 5.86 16.34
N SER A 68 15.54 5.17 16.82
CA SER A 68 14.24 5.09 16.17
C SER A 68 13.56 6.47 16.06
N ARG A 69 13.58 7.26 17.14
CA ARG A 69 13.08 8.65 17.15
C ARG A 69 13.84 9.55 16.18
N HIS A 70 15.16 9.42 16.11
CA HIS A 70 15.98 10.17 15.14
C HIS A 70 15.66 9.79 13.70
N LEU A 71 15.50 8.49 13.40
CA LEU A 71 15.09 8.02 12.07
C LEU A 71 13.70 8.51 11.70
N PHE A 72 12.75 8.42 12.62
CA PHE A 72 11.39 8.92 12.42
C PHE A 72 11.38 10.42 12.10
N ARG A 73 12.08 11.22 12.90
CA ARG A 73 12.26 12.66 12.65
C ARG A 73 12.94 12.95 11.33
N ALA A 74 13.95 12.17 10.95
CA ALA A 74 14.60 12.30 9.65
C ALA A 74 13.62 12.03 8.50
N ILE A 75 12.84 10.95 8.58
CA ILE A 75 11.82 10.64 7.57
C ILE A 75 10.80 11.78 7.44
N LEU A 76 10.25 12.27 8.57
CA LEU A 76 9.28 13.35 8.53
C LEU A 76 9.86 14.63 7.91
N ARG A 77 11.12 14.97 8.22
CA ARG A 77 11.83 16.10 7.58
C ARG A 77 11.94 15.89 6.08
N GLU A 78 12.39 14.71 5.62
CA GLU A 78 12.49 14.42 4.19
C GLU A 78 11.13 14.45 3.48
N CYS A 79 10.05 14.01 4.14
CA CYS A 79 8.70 14.12 3.58
C CYS A 79 8.29 15.58 3.34
N THR A 80 8.72 16.54 4.18
CA THR A 80 8.37 17.96 3.98
C THR A 80 8.97 18.58 2.73
N TYR A 81 10.07 18.02 2.21
CA TYR A 81 10.74 18.51 1.00
C TYR A 81 10.11 17.99 -0.29
N LEU A 82 9.26 16.96 -0.23
CA LEU A 82 8.58 16.44 -1.41
C LEU A 82 7.78 17.56 -2.11
N PRO A 83 7.83 17.64 -3.46
CA PRO A 83 7.16 18.68 -4.23
C PRO A 83 5.64 18.57 -4.17
N ASP A 84 5.13 17.33 -4.10
CA ASP A 84 3.70 17.04 -4.12
C ASP A 84 3.07 17.01 -2.73
N SER A 85 1.91 17.65 -2.57
CA SER A 85 1.21 17.72 -1.27
C SER A 85 0.56 16.40 -0.88
N VAL A 86 -0.04 15.67 -1.83
CA VAL A 86 -0.69 14.38 -1.58
C VAL A 86 0.37 13.34 -1.21
N ALA A 87 1.48 13.30 -1.94
CA ALA A 87 2.62 12.44 -1.64
C ALA A 87 3.24 12.75 -0.27
N ARG A 88 3.32 14.04 0.11
CA ARG A 88 3.81 14.44 1.44
C ARG A 88 2.91 13.90 2.54
N GLN A 89 1.60 14.13 2.44
CA GLN A 89 0.63 13.65 3.44
C GLN A 89 0.66 12.13 3.54
N TRP A 90 0.63 11.45 2.40
CA TRP A 90 0.69 9.99 2.34
C TRP A 90 1.98 9.45 2.96
N ALA A 91 3.15 9.99 2.61
CA ALA A 91 4.43 9.52 3.13
C ALA A 91 4.57 9.76 4.65
N GLN A 92 4.02 10.87 5.16
CA GLN A 92 3.95 11.15 6.59
C GLN A 92 3.05 10.17 7.33
N GLN A 93 1.83 9.93 6.84
CA GLN A 93 0.90 8.95 7.43
C GLN A 93 1.49 7.54 7.39
N HIS A 94 2.10 7.16 6.26
CA HIS A 94 2.76 5.87 6.10
C HIS A 94 3.91 5.66 7.10
N ALA A 95 4.70 6.71 7.35
CA ALA A 95 5.74 6.66 8.37
C ALA A 95 5.13 6.54 9.77
N LEU A 96 4.15 7.38 10.10
CA LEU A 96 3.45 7.38 11.39
C LEU A 96 2.87 6.00 11.73
N GLU A 97 2.11 5.43 10.80
CA GLU A 97 1.48 4.12 10.97
C GLU A 97 2.52 3.04 11.23
N ARG A 98 3.57 2.97 10.41
CA ARG A 98 4.63 1.96 10.60
C ARG A 98 5.33 2.10 11.93
N PHE A 99 5.75 3.30 12.31
CA PHE A 99 6.42 3.49 13.59
C PHE A 99 5.50 3.15 14.77
N ARG A 100 4.22 3.53 14.72
CA ARG A 100 3.23 3.15 15.75
C ARG A 100 3.02 1.64 15.84
N THR A 101 2.89 0.95 14.71
CA THR A 101 2.74 -0.51 14.68
C THR A 101 3.94 -1.21 15.31
N TYR A 102 5.17 -0.77 15.02
CA TYR A 102 6.37 -1.40 15.56
C TYR A 102 6.71 -0.94 16.98
N ASP A 103 6.24 0.22 17.42
CA ASP A 103 6.32 0.68 18.81
C ASP A 103 5.43 -0.16 19.73
N PHE A 104 4.20 -0.46 19.28
CA PHE A 104 3.33 -1.39 19.99
C PHE A 104 3.91 -2.82 20.01
N LYS A 105 4.38 -3.31 18.85
CA LYS A 105 4.95 -4.66 18.77
C LYS A 105 6.26 -4.82 19.55
N SER A 106 7.08 -3.78 19.65
CA SER A 106 8.31 -3.85 20.47
C SER A 106 7.98 -3.92 21.95
N TRP A 107 6.91 -3.27 22.39
CA TRP A 107 6.41 -3.42 23.75
C TRP A 107 5.84 -4.83 24.00
N GLU A 108 5.02 -5.34 23.07
CA GLU A 108 4.42 -6.68 23.16
C GLU A 108 5.48 -7.80 23.21
N HIS A 109 6.54 -7.67 22.40
CA HIS A 109 7.60 -8.67 22.26
C HIS A 109 8.89 -8.29 22.99
N ARG A 110 8.81 -7.54 24.09
CA ARG A 110 10.01 -7.08 24.84
C ARG A 110 10.88 -8.22 25.39
N ASN A 111 10.27 -9.37 25.68
CA ASN A 111 10.96 -10.55 26.23
C ASN A 111 11.46 -11.50 25.12
N ASP A 112 11.09 -11.27 23.85
CA ASP A 112 11.45 -12.15 22.74
C ASP A 112 12.78 -11.74 22.10
N VAL A 113 13.81 -12.57 22.28
CA VAL A 113 15.16 -12.32 21.73
C VAL A 113 15.14 -12.21 20.19
N ASP A 114 14.36 -13.06 19.52
CA ASP A 114 14.22 -13.08 18.05
C ASP A 114 13.58 -11.80 17.49
N PHE A 115 12.75 -11.13 18.30
CA PHE A 115 12.11 -9.89 17.88
C PHE A 115 13.13 -8.77 17.70
N GLY A 116 14.21 -8.76 18.47
CA GLY A 116 15.32 -7.83 18.32
C GLY A 116 15.97 -7.87 16.93
N LEU A 117 16.12 -9.06 16.32
CA LEU A 117 16.64 -9.20 14.96
C LEU A 117 15.70 -8.63 13.91
N ARG A 118 14.39 -8.86 14.07
CA ARG A 118 13.35 -8.28 13.20
C ARG A 118 13.35 -6.75 13.32
N LEU A 119 13.51 -6.22 14.53
CA LEU A 119 13.57 -4.78 14.76
C LEU A 119 14.80 -4.15 14.10
N ARG A 120 15.98 -4.78 14.19
CA ARG A 120 17.19 -4.34 13.46
C ARG A 120 16.97 -4.33 11.94
N ALA A 121 16.27 -5.32 11.40
CA ALA A 121 15.91 -5.33 9.97
C ALA A 121 14.97 -4.16 9.61
N LYS A 122 14.05 -3.80 10.50
CA LYS A 122 13.15 -2.65 10.33
C LYS A 122 13.86 -1.31 10.46
N GLU A 123 14.82 -1.17 11.36
CA GLU A 123 15.68 0.01 11.42
C GLU A 123 16.48 0.18 10.11
N LYS A 124 17.03 -0.92 9.56
CA LYS A 124 17.71 -0.89 8.26
C LYS A 124 16.75 -0.47 7.15
N GLU A 125 15.52 -0.97 7.16
CA GLU A 125 14.46 -0.57 6.22
C GLU A 125 14.14 0.93 6.35
N ALA A 126 14.02 1.46 7.58
CA ALA A 126 13.78 2.88 7.84
C ALA A 126 14.95 3.76 7.35
N ARG A 127 16.21 3.35 7.57
CA ARG A 127 17.40 4.04 7.02
C ARG A 127 17.38 4.05 5.50
N SER A 128 17.04 2.91 4.89
CA SER A 128 16.89 2.82 3.44
C SER A 128 15.79 3.75 2.92
N TRP A 129 14.70 3.92 3.68
CA TRP A 129 13.62 4.84 3.34
C TRP A 129 14.05 6.30 3.42
N VAL A 130 14.84 6.69 4.43
CA VAL A 130 15.45 8.03 4.48
C VAL A 130 16.31 8.28 3.25
N ALA A 131 17.21 7.35 2.90
CA ALA A 131 18.06 7.48 1.72
C ALA A 131 17.25 7.51 0.42
N TYR A 132 16.15 6.75 0.35
CA TYR A 132 15.24 6.73 -0.78
C TYR A 132 14.49 8.06 -0.96
N LEU A 133 13.97 8.63 0.12
CA LEU A 133 13.30 9.94 0.09
C LEU A 133 14.27 11.07 -0.25
N LYS A 134 15.51 11.03 0.26
CA LYS A 134 16.55 11.98 -0.13
C LYS A 134 16.79 11.97 -1.63
N ARG A 135 16.98 10.79 -2.22
CA ARG A 135 17.15 10.66 -3.68
C ARG A 135 15.94 11.13 -4.48
N ALA A 136 14.73 10.87 -3.97
CA ALA A 136 13.51 11.42 -4.57
C ALA A 136 13.48 12.96 -4.52
N ASN A 137 13.89 13.55 -3.39
CA ASN A 137 13.97 15.01 -3.18
C ASN A 137 15.08 15.66 -4.02
N GLU A 138 16.16 14.93 -4.32
CA GLU A 138 17.21 15.36 -5.24
C GLU A 138 16.81 15.17 -6.72
N GLY A 139 15.63 14.61 -6.99
CA GLY A 139 15.04 14.50 -8.32
C GLY A 139 15.36 13.22 -9.09
N GLU A 140 15.75 12.14 -8.40
CA GLU A 140 15.89 10.82 -9.04
C GLU A 140 14.51 10.34 -9.52
N ARG A 141 14.36 10.24 -10.85
CA ARG A 141 13.07 9.94 -11.51
C ARG A 141 12.38 8.69 -10.97
N LYS A 142 13.13 7.59 -10.85
CA LYS A 142 12.58 6.29 -10.43
C LYS A 142 12.07 6.35 -8.99
N CYS A 143 12.82 6.99 -8.11
CA CYS A 143 12.46 7.14 -6.70
C CYS A 143 11.23 8.02 -6.53
N LEU A 144 11.23 9.20 -7.16
CA LEU A 144 10.10 10.13 -7.08
C LEU A 144 8.82 9.55 -7.69
N MET A 145 8.91 8.93 -8.87
CA MET A 145 7.78 8.26 -9.52
C MET A 145 7.17 7.20 -8.61
N ARG A 146 8.00 6.38 -7.96
CA ARG A 146 7.49 5.32 -7.09
C ARG A 146 6.87 5.86 -5.80
N VAL A 147 7.31 7.02 -5.28
CA VAL A 147 6.57 7.72 -4.20
C VAL A 147 5.18 8.12 -4.68
N LEU A 148 5.08 8.72 -5.87
CA LEU A 148 3.78 9.10 -6.46
C LEU A 148 2.88 7.88 -6.69
N PHE A 149 3.42 6.75 -7.17
CA PHE A 149 2.65 5.52 -7.33
C PHE A 149 2.12 4.96 -6.00
N MET A 150 2.85 5.12 -4.91
CA MET A 150 2.32 4.76 -3.59
C MET A 150 1.25 5.75 -3.13
N ALA A 151 1.50 7.04 -3.34
CA ALA A 151 0.61 8.13 -2.97
C ALA A 151 -0.72 8.09 -3.72
N TYR A 152 -0.77 7.71 -5.00
CA TYR A 152 -2.02 7.58 -5.78
C TYR A 152 -2.50 6.13 -5.90
N GLY A 153 -2.04 5.24 -5.00
CA GLY A 153 -2.57 3.89 -4.87
C GLY A 153 -2.35 2.97 -6.08
N ARG A 154 -1.31 3.19 -6.89
CA ARG A 154 -0.89 2.23 -7.92
C ARG A 154 -0.10 1.06 -7.30
N ILE A 155 0.60 1.33 -6.20
CA ILE A 155 1.42 0.37 -5.45
C ILE A 155 1.16 0.52 -3.95
N GLY A 156 1.37 -0.55 -3.17
CA GLY A 156 1.43 -0.48 -1.72
C GLY A 156 0.08 -0.50 -1.03
N LYS A 157 0.02 0.06 0.18
CA LYS A 157 -1.15 -0.02 1.08
C LYS A 157 -2.38 0.68 0.51
N ARG A 158 -2.23 1.94 0.08
CA ARG A 158 -3.31 2.78 -0.44
C ARG A 158 -4.06 2.14 -1.61
N ARG A 159 -3.37 1.36 -2.43
CA ARG A 159 -4.01 0.56 -3.47
C ARG A 159 -5.09 -0.36 -2.92
N HIS A 160 -4.79 -1.06 -1.84
CA HIS A 160 -5.74 -1.99 -1.23
C HIS A 160 -6.89 -1.20 -0.60
N GLU A 161 -6.61 -0.06 0.03
CA GLU A 161 -7.63 0.85 0.57
C GLU A 161 -8.62 1.30 -0.51
N LEU A 162 -8.15 1.61 -1.72
CA LEU A 162 -9.01 1.96 -2.85
C LEU A 162 -9.76 0.75 -3.46
N MET A 163 -9.19 -0.46 -3.35
CA MET A 163 -9.83 -1.68 -3.86
C MET A 163 -10.91 -2.22 -2.91
N LEU A 164 -10.75 -2.04 -1.60
CA LEU A 164 -11.64 -2.61 -0.58
C LEU A 164 -13.12 -2.27 -0.79
N PRO A 165 -13.53 -1.02 -1.08
CA PRO A 165 -14.93 -0.67 -1.34
C PRO A 165 -15.55 -1.43 -2.53
N LEU A 166 -14.74 -1.78 -3.54
CA LEU A 166 -15.20 -2.53 -4.72
C LEU A 166 -15.38 -4.01 -4.44
N LEU A 167 -14.69 -4.53 -3.42
CA LEU A 167 -14.79 -5.91 -2.96
C LEU A 167 -15.89 -6.07 -1.91
N ALA A 168 -16.09 -5.07 -1.03
CA ALA A 168 -17.08 -5.12 0.04
C ALA A 168 -18.53 -5.13 -0.51
N LYS A 169 -18.83 -4.31 -1.52
CA LYS A 169 -20.14 -4.33 -2.18
C LYS A 169 -20.51 -5.70 -2.78
N ALA A 170 -19.53 -6.53 -3.13
CA ALA A 170 -19.77 -7.91 -3.56
C ALA A 170 -20.46 -8.75 -2.49
N ALA A 171 -19.99 -8.59 -1.25
CA ALA A 171 -20.43 -9.41 -0.14
C ALA A 171 -21.84 -9.03 0.28
N GLU A 172 -22.19 -7.75 0.20
CA GLU A 172 -23.54 -7.25 0.49
C GLU A 172 -24.57 -7.77 -0.52
N ASP A 173 -24.25 -7.74 -1.83
CA ASP A 173 -25.13 -8.25 -2.89
C ASP A 173 -25.36 -9.79 -2.79
N GLU A 174 -24.37 -10.56 -2.31
CA GLU A 174 -24.53 -12.01 -2.07
C GLU A 174 -25.28 -12.32 -0.76
N SER A 175 -25.20 -11.47 0.26
CA SER A 175 -25.95 -11.63 1.52
C SER A 175 -27.42 -11.19 1.46
N GLY A 176 -27.83 -10.47 0.40
CA GLY A 176 -29.22 -10.09 0.15
C GLY A 176 -30.04 -11.14 -0.59
N ALA A 177 -29.44 -12.27 -0.99
CA ALA A 177 -30.09 -13.33 -1.74
C ALA A 177 -30.28 -14.58 -0.86
N VAL A 178 -31.49 -14.71 -0.32
CA VAL A 178 -32.14 -15.93 0.17
C VAL A 178 -31.63 -16.48 1.51
N ASP A 179 -32.22 -16.00 2.61
CA ASP A 179 -32.47 -16.81 3.79
C ASP A 179 -33.45 -17.94 3.40
N THR A 180 -32.95 -18.99 2.76
CA THR A 180 -33.68 -20.27 2.68
C THR A 180 -33.33 -21.02 3.93
N ASP A 181 -34.28 -21.03 4.86
CA ASP A 181 -34.30 -21.92 6.01
C ASP A 181 -33.96 -23.33 5.56
N TRP A 182 -32.89 -23.89 6.13
CA TRP A 182 -32.40 -25.24 5.85
C TRP A 182 -33.25 -26.34 6.54
N SER A 183 -34.46 -26.01 6.99
CA SER A 183 -35.33 -26.90 7.77
C SER A 183 -36.60 -27.41 7.07
N ASP A 184 -36.92 -26.95 5.85
CA ASP A 184 -38.16 -27.34 5.15
C ASP A 184 -38.00 -28.33 3.98
N ILE A 185 -36.82 -28.94 3.80
CA ILE A 185 -36.58 -29.88 2.68
C ILE A 185 -36.96 -31.34 3.02
N GLU A 186 -37.27 -31.68 4.28
CA GLU A 186 -37.63 -33.05 4.68
C GLU A 186 -39.16 -33.27 4.83
N LYS A 187 -39.95 -32.92 3.82
CA LYS A 187 -41.27 -33.58 3.60
C LYS A 187 -41.88 -33.25 2.23
N ALA A 188 -41.43 -33.93 1.18
CA ALA A 188 -42.22 -34.10 -0.03
C ALA A 188 -42.29 -35.60 -0.38
N PRO A 189 -43.49 -36.15 -0.64
CA PRO A 189 -43.66 -37.55 -0.97
C PRO A 189 -43.05 -37.89 -2.34
N ALA A 190 -42.54 -39.11 -2.45
CA ALA A 190 -41.88 -39.63 -3.64
C ALA A 190 -42.75 -39.49 -4.90
N PRO A 191 -42.23 -38.93 -6.01
CA PRO A 191 -42.94 -38.94 -7.29
C PRO A 191 -42.81 -40.31 -7.96
N ASP A 192 -43.94 -40.79 -8.46
CA ASP A 192 -44.11 -42.05 -9.16
C ASP A 192 -43.17 -42.22 -10.36
N VAL A 193 -42.66 -43.45 -10.48
CA VAL A 193 -41.76 -43.91 -11.54
C VAL A 193 -42.50 -43.92 -12.88
N HIS A 194 -42.31 -42.88 -13.68
CA HIS A 194 -42.53 -42.94 -15.13
C HIS A 194 -41.18 -43.22 -15.82
N PRO A 195 -41.08 -44.21 -16.73
CA PRO A 195 -39.86 -44.45 -17.49
C PRO A 195 -39.63 -43.27 -18.46
N ALA A 196 -38.52 -42.57 -18.25
CA ALA A 196 -38.08 -41.46 -19.09
C ALA A 196 -37.72 -41.94 -20.50
N PRO A 197 -37.98 -41.14 -21.56
CA PRO A 197 -37.63 -41.48 -22.92
C PRO A 197 -36.11 -41.58 -23.11
N GLU A 198 -35.67 -42.67 -23.76
CA GLU A 198 -34.29 -43.15 -23.94
C GLU A 198 -33.32 -42.25 -24.74
N ASN A 199 -33.63 -40.97 -24.95
CA ASN A 199 -32.77 -40.04 -25.72
C ASN A 199 -32.26 -38.86 -24.88
N ALA A 200 -31.87 -39.13 -23.63
CA ALA A 200 -31.15 -38.18 -22.80
C ALA A 200 -29.63 -38.29 -23.08
N ASN A 201 -29.10 -37.29 -23.77
CA ASN A 201 -27.68 -37.03 -24.04
C ASN A 201 -26.70 -37.72 -23.08
N LYS A 202 -25.98 -38.74 -23.57
CA LYS A 202 -24.76 -39.23 -22.90
C LYS A 202 -23.84 -38.02 -22.69
N PRO A 203 -23.34 -37.74 -21.46
CA PRO A 203 -22.41 -36.64 -21.26
C PRO A 203 -21.20 -36.88 -22.17
N SER A 204 -21.03 -36.00 -23.16
CA SER A 204 -19.92 -36.07 -24.11
C SER A 204 -18.62 -36.10 -23.32
N VAL A 205 -17.85 -37.20 -23.47
CA VAL A 205 -16.55 -37.34 -22.82
C VAL A 205 -15.69 -36.13 -23.22
N PRO A 206 -15.20 -35.33 -22.26
CA PRO A 206 -14.43 -34.14 -22.59
C PRO A 206 -13.20 -34.55 -23.39
N ARG A 207 -12.97 -33.89 -24.52
CA ARG A 207 -11.82 -34.12 -25.38
C ARG A 207 -10.55 -33.57 -24.69
N ILE A 208 -9.40 -34.08 -25.11
CA ILE A 208 -8.09 -33.65 -24.60
C ILE A 208 -7.85 -32.13 -24.82
N SER A 209 -8.45 -31.58 -25.88
CA SER A 209 -8.40 -30.14 -26.20
C SER A 209 -9.34 -29.28 -25.36
N ASP A 210 -10.27 -29.86 -24.61
CA ASP A 210 -11.32 -29.08 -23.95
C ASP A 210 -10.72 -28.28 -22.79
N MET A 211 -11.09 -27.01 -22.74
CA MET A 211 -10.62 -26.06 -21.75
C MET A 211 -11.79 -25.60 -20.89
N LEU A 212 -11.69 -25.79 -19.59
CA LEU A 212 -12.60 -25.22 -18.61
C LEU A 212 -12.29 -23.73 -18.47
N GLN A 213 -13.30 -22.91 -18.76
CA GLN A 213 -13.24 -21.47 -18.52
C GLN A 213 -13.50 -21.21 -17.04
N ILE A 214 -12.53 -20.58 -16.37
CA ILE A 214 -12.72 -20.10 -15.01
C ILE A 214 -13.25 -18.68 -15.07
N GLU A 215 -14.50 -18.51 -14.65
CA GLU A 215 -15.03 -17.19 -14.33
C GLU A 215 -14.75 -16.85 -12.85
N PRO A 216 -13.95 -15.81 -12.56
CA PRO A 216 -13.77 -15.34 -11.19
C PRO A 216 -15.08 -14.71 -10.67
N PRO A 217 -15.40 -14.83 -9.37
CA PRO A 217 -16.50 -14.08 -8.77
C PRO A 217 -16.09 -12.60 -8.74
N LEU A 218 -16.68 -11.79 -9.62
CA LEU A 218 -16.36 -10.37 -9.79
C LEU A 218 -17.61 -9.53 -9.58
N THR A 219 -17.47 -8.46 -8.81
CA THR A 219 -18.53 -7.45 -8.72
C THR A 219 -18.74 -6.77 -10.07
N PRO A 220 -19.98 -6.32 -10.37
CA PRO A 220 -20.24 -5.52 -11.57
C PRO A 220 -19.26 -4.36 -11.79
N PRO A 221 -18.92 -3.50 -10.79
CA PRO A 221 -17.92 -2.44 -10.97
C PRO A 221 -16.53 -2.98 -11.29
N LEU A 222 -16.09 -4.05 -10.62
CA LEU A 222 -14.78 -4.65 -10.84
C LEU A 222 -14.68 -5.31 -12.23
N ARG A 223 -15.77 -5.95 -12.69
CA ARG A 223 -15.88 -6.54 -14.03
C ARG A 223 -15.79 -5.46 -15.10
N ALA A 224 -16.52 -4.35 -14.95
CA ALA A 224 -16.46 -3.22 -15.86
C ALA A 224 -15.05 -2.60 -15.91
N LEU A 225 -14.42 -2.40 -14.75
CA LEU A 225 -13.04 -1.92 -14.67
C LEU A 225 -12.08 -2.85 -15.41
N LEU A 226 -12.12 -4.15 -15.13
CA LEU A 226 -11.24 -5.12 -15.76
C LEU A 226 -11.41 -5.16 -17.29
N GLN A 227 -12.66 -5.16 -17.77
CA GLN A 227 -12.95 -5.10 -19.20
C GLN A 227 -12.42 -3.81 -19.84
N SER A 228 -12.63 -2.66 -19.18
CA SER A 228 -12.10 -1.38 -19.65
C SER A 228 -10.57 -1.36 -19.69
N GLN A 229 -9.89 -1.98 -18.71
CA GLN A 229 -8.43 -2.04 -18.67
C GLN A 229 -7.85 -2.90 -19.79
N ILE A 230 -8.53 -4.00 -20.14
CA ILE A 230 -8.14 -4.86 -21.28
C ILE A 230 -8.30 -4.08 -22.59
N ARG A 231 -9.42 -3.36 -22.76
CA ARG A 231 -9.70 -2.55 -23.96
C ARG A 231 -8.75 -1.36 -24.10
N ALA A 232 -8.56 -0.58 -23.05
CA ALA A 232 -7.73 0.64 -23.06
C ALA A 232 -6.23 0.34 -23.01
N SER A 233 -5.82 -0.77 -22.37
CA SER A 233 -4.41 -1.19 -22.23
C SER A 233 -3.45 -0.05 -21.80
N PRO A 234 -3.68 0.60 -20.64
CA PRO A 234 -2.91 1.76 -20.20
C PRO A 234 -1.41 1.45 -19.99
N PRO A 235 -0.50 2.43 -20.03
CA PRO A 235 0.94 2.22 -19.91
C PRO A 235 1.33 1.38 -18.69
N ALA A 236 2.07 0.29 -18.90
CA ALA A 236 2.47 -0.65 -17.85
C ALA A 236 3.68 -0.16 -17.02
N LEU A 237 3.59 1.02 -16.40
CA LEU A 237 4.68 1.63 -15.60
C LEU A 237 4.83 1.03 -14.19
N SER A 238 3.75 0.46 -13.64
CA SER A 238 3.71 -0.08 -12.26
C SER A 238 3.62 -1.60 -12.28
N ARG A 239 2.67 -2.13 -13.05
CA ARG A 239 2.44 -3.57 -13.23
C ARG A 239 2.01 -3.89 -14.65
N SER A 240 2.12 -5.16 -15.01
CA SER A 240 1.62 -5.70 -16.28
C SER A 240 0.09 -5.71 -16.31
N ASN A 241 -0.48 -5.28 -17.43
CA ASN A 241 -1.93 -5.31 -17.63
C ASN A 241 -2.48 -6.74 -17.72
N PRO A 242 -3.72 -6.96 -17.26
CA PRO A 242 -4.44 -8.19 -17.53
C PRO A 242 -4.72 -8.31 -19.03
N ARG A 243 -4.65 -9.54 -19.56
CA ARG A 243 -4.94 -9.83 -20.98
C ARG A 243 -6.33 -10.43 -21.19
N ARG A 244 -6.82 -11.18 -20.21
CA ARG A 244 -8.09 -11.92 -20.27
C ARG A 244 -8.77 -11.84 -18.91
N VAL A 245 -10.11 -11.85 -18.94
CA VAL A 245 -10.95 -11.94 -17.74
C VAL A 245 -10.98 -13.39 -17.25
N THR A 246 -11.25 -14.33 -18.15
CA THR A 246 -11.38 -15.75 -17.84
C THR A 246 -10.02 -16.45 -17.86
N GLY A 247 -9.86 -17.41 -16.94
CA GLY A 247 -8.72 -18.33 -16.93
C GLY A 247 -9.02 -19.55 -17.79
N SER A 248 -8.02 -20.12 -18.45
CA SER A 248 -8.14 -21.36 -19.22
C SER A 248 -7.43 -22.49 -18.48
N ILE A 249 -8.15 -23.57 -18.17
CA ILE A 249 -7.59 -24.79 -17.56
C ILE A 249 -7.93 -25.98 -18.47
N ALA A 250 -7.00 -26.91 -18.66
CA ALA A 250 -7.31 -28.18 -19.32
C ALA A 250 -8.40 -28.95 -18.56
N ALA A 251 -9.43 -29.43 -19.27
CA ALA A 251 -10.51 -30.21 -18.67
C ALA A 251 -10.02 -31.53 -18.08
N LEU A 252 -8.99 -32.12 -18.70
CA LEU A 252 -8.39 -33.39 -18.30
C LEU A 252 -7.04 -33.21 -17.61
N ASN A 253 -6.69 -34.16 -16.74
CA ASN A 253 -5.38 -34.30 -16.14
C ASN A 253 -4.43 -35.14 -17.03
N ALA A 254 -3.19 -35.35 -16.58
CA ALA A 254 -2.20 -36.15 -17.31
C ALA A 254 -2.58 -37.63 -17.50
N TRP A 255 -3.52 -38.15 -16.71
CA TRP A 255 -4.07 -39.51 -16.83
C TRP A 255 -5.40 -39.54 -17.59
N LEU A 256 -5.73 -38.49 -18.34
CA LEU A 256 -6.97 -38.36 -19.13
C LEU A 256 -8.26 -38.49 -18.30
N ARG A 257 -8.18 -38.16 -16.99
CA ARG A 257 -9.33 -38.07 -16.09
C ARG A 257 -9.74 -36.60 -15.93
N PRO A 258 -11.01 -36.29 -15.61
CA PRO A 258 -11.42 -34.91 -15.35
C PRO A 258 -10.55 -34.28 -14.24
N MET A 259 -10.26 -33.00 -14.36
CA MET A 259 -9.41 -32.30 -13.40
C MET A 259 -10.03 -32.31 -12.00
N PRO A 260 -9.28 -32.64 -10.92
CA PRO A 260 -9.83 -32.67 -9.57
C PRO A 260 -10.42 -31.32 -9.16
N GLN A 261 -11.64 -31.31 -8.59
CA GLN A 261 -12.37 -30.08 -8.24
C GLN A 261 -11.55 -29.15 -7.33
N LYS A 262 -10.92 -29.68 -6.27
CA LYS A 262 -10.03 -28.90 -5.38
C LYS A 262 -8.88 -28.23 -6.12
N ARG A 263 -8.35 -28.87 -7.18
CA ARG A 263 -7.29 -28.29 -8.01
C ARG A 263 -7.82 -27.16 -8.86
N VAL A 264 -9.00 -27.34 -9.48
CA VAL A 264 -9.68 -26.28 -10.25
C VAL A 264 -9.96 -25.07 -9.35
N GLU A 265 -10.47 -25.27 -8.14
CA GLU A 265 -10.69 -24.20 -7.16
C GLU A 265 -9.41 -23.46 -6.77
N ASN A 266 -8.33 -24.19 -6.49
CA ASN A 266 -7.04 -23.57 -6.16
C ASN A 266 -6.48 -22.78 -7.35
N MET A 267 -6.65 -23.27 -8.57
CA MET A 267 -6.29 -22.55 -9.78
C MET A 267 -7.17 -21.31 -9.98
N ARG A 268 -8.48 -21.40 -9.69
CA ARG A 268 -9.41 -20.26 -9.70
C ARG A 268 -9.00 -19.19 -8.68
N LYS A 269 -8.70 -19.58 -7.44
CA LYS A 269 -8.20 -18.68 -6.38
C LYS A 269 -6.88 -18.01 -6.79
N LYS A 270 -5.96 -18.75 -7.38
CA LYS A 270 -4.69 -18.23 -7.88
C LYS A 270 -4.89 -17.23 -9.03
N HIS A 271 -5.74 -17.58 -10.01
CA HIS A 271 -6.10 -16.69 -11.12
C HIS A 271 -6.75 -15.40 -10.62
N TYR A 272 -7.70 -15.52 -9.70
CA TYR A 272 -8.35 -14.37 -9.08
C TYR A 272 -7.35 -13.46 -8.35
N ALA A 273 -6.46 -14.02 -7.54
CA ALA A 273 -5.41 -13.25 -6.86
C ALA A 273 -4.45 -12.57 -7.85
N GLU A 274 -4.13 -13.22 -8.96
CA GLU A 274 -3.29 -12.64 -10.01
C GLU A 274 -4.00 -11.48 -10.74
N LEU A 275 -5.29 -11.64 -11.05
CA LEU A 275 -6.12 -10.57 -11.60
C LEU A 275 -6.18 -9.37 -10.66
N LEU A 276 -6.54 -9.60 -9.38
CA LEU A 276 -6.57 -8.55 -8.36
C LEU A 276 -5.21 -7.89 -8.18
N ASN A 277 -4.10 -8.58 -8.43
CA ASN A 277 -2.77 -7.99 -8.39
C ASN A 277 -2.44 -7.10 -9.60
N ARG A 278 -3.09 -7.32 -10.74
CA ARG A 278 -2.86 -6.57 -12.00
C ARG A 278 -3.83 -5.42 -12.21
N ILE A 279 -5.02 -5.48 -11.61
CA ILE A 279 -6.04 -4.43 -11.70
C ILE A 279 -5.54 -3.11 -11.09
N LEU A 280 -5.82 -2.00 -11.77
CA LEU A 280 -5.54 -0.65 -11.31
C LEU A 280 -6.77 -0.08 -10.61
N PRO A 281 -6.74 0.27 -9.31
CA PRO A 281 -7.93 0.77 -8.63
C PRO A 281 -8.36 2.13 -9.18
N PRO A 282 -9.67 2.45 -9.15
CA PRO A 282 -10.14 3.78 -9.46
C PRO A 282 -9.72 4.77 -8.37
N LEU A 283 -9.42 6.00 -8.77
CA LEU A 283 -9.21 7.11 -7.84
C LEU A 283 -10.55 7.78 -7.51
N PRO A 284 -10.67 8.40 -6.31
CA PRO A 284 -11.80 9.27 -6.02
C PRO A 284 -11.79 10.49 -6.95
N THR A 285 -12.98 11.01 -7.26
CA THR A 285 -13.19 12.06 -8.26
C THR A 285 -12.36 13.32 -8.00
N GLU A 286 -12.29 13.77 -6.74
CA GLU A 286 -11.52 14.96 -6.34
C GLU A 286 -10.03 14.82 -6.64
N GLU A 287 -9.43 13.69 -6.25
CA GLU A 287 -8.00 13.44 -6.47
C GLU A 287 -7.68 13.21 -7.93
N TRP A 288 -8.60 12.58 -8.67
CA TRP A 288 -8.45 12.38 -10.10
C TRP A 288 -8.45 13.71 -10.86
N GLN A 289 -9.37 14.61 -10.53
CA GLN A 289 -9.43 15.96 -11.11
C GLN A 289 -8.20 16.79 -10.71
N HIS A 290 -7.77 16.74 -9.44
CA HIS A 290 -6.57 17.41 -8.99
C HIS A 290 -5.31 16.96 -9.74
N LEU A 291 -5.15 15.63 -9.92
CA LEU A 291 -4.03 15.06 -10.66
C LEU A 291 -4.08 15.42 -12.15
N ARG A 292 -5.28 15.49 -12.75
CA ARG A 292 -5.49 15.98 -14.12
C ARG A 292 -5.03 17.43 -14.26
N ASP A 293 -5.40 18.30 -13.32
CA ASP A 293 -5.05 19.72 -13.35
C ASP A 293 -3.54 19.95 -13.12
N LEU A 294 -2.89 19.10 -12.31
CA LEU A 294 -1.43 19.07 -12.16
C LEU A 294 -0.71 18.59 -13.43
N ALA A 295 -1.24 17.55 -14.09
CA ALA A 295 -0.67 16.99 -15.31
C ALA A 295 -0.78 17.95 -16.50
N THR A 296 -1.94 18.60 -16.65
CA THR A 296 -2.19 19.63 -17.67
C THR A 296 -1.47 20.94 -17.37
N GLY A 297 -1.09 21.17 -16.11
CA GLY A 297 -0.38 22.38 -15.68
C GLY A 297 -1.31 23.56 -15.40
N ARG A 298 -2.62 23.33 -15.27
CA ARG A 298 -3.59 24.32 -14.75
C ARG A 298 -3.25 24.72 -13.33
N ILE A 299 -2.84 23.74 -12.52
CA ILE A 299 -2.29 23.96 -11.18
C ILE A 299 -0.78 23.81 -11.26
N GLU A 300 -0.06 24.84 -10.81
CA GLU A 300 1.39 24.75 -10.71
C GLU A 300 1.82 23.95 -9.48
N SER A 301 2.69 22.96 -9.69
CA SER A 301 3.35 22.25 -8.59
C SER A 301 4.17 23.25 -7.77
N LYS A 302 3.92 23.30 -6.46
CA LYS A 302 4.73 24.15 -5.56
C LYS A 302 6.19 23.74 -5.70
N ARG A 303 7.08 24.74 -5.80
CA ARG A 303 8.53 24.47 -5.83
C ARG A 303 8.92 23.70 -4.56
N PRO A 304 9.72 22.63 -4.69
CA PRO A 304 10.17 21.90 -3.51
C PRO A 304 10.93 22.85 -2.59
N ARG A 305 10.72 22.70 -1.28
CA ARG A 305 11.47 23.46 -0.29
C ARG A 305 12.93 23.09 -0.42
N GLN A 306 13.79 24.06 -0.75
CA GLN A 306 15.22 23.80 -0.82
C GLN A 306 15.74 23.44 0.56
N ARG A 307 16.54 22.37 0.61
CA ARG A 307 17.27 22.01 1.81
C ARG A 307 18.32 23.08 2.03
N ARG A 308 18.39 23.63 3.26
CA ARG A 308 19.53 24.47 3.64
C ARG A 308 20.78 23.60 3.49
N SER A 309 21.70 24.01 2.62
CA SER A 309 23.00 23.37 2.51
C SER A 309 23.62 23.33 3.90
N LYS A 310 24.05 22.15 4.34
CA LYS A 310 24.94 22.09 5.49
C LYS A 310 26.26 22.65 4.98
N SER A 311 26.84 23.63 5.66
CA SER A 311 28.16 24.21 5.36
C SER A 311 29.33 23.21 5.31
N SER A 312 29.05 21.91 5.42
CA SER A 312 30.00 20.78 5.42
C SER A 312 30.46 20.34 4.03
N GLU A 313 29.86 20.81 2.93
CA GLU A 313 30.29 20.40 1.58
C GLU A 313 31.75 20.77 1.26
N HIS A 314 32.31 21.80 1.93
CA HIS A 314 33.73 22.12 1.83
C HIS A 314 34.65 21.09 2.50
N VAL A 315 34.18 20.38 3.53
CA VAL A 315 35.00 19.38 4.25
C VAL A 315 35.08 18.08 3.44
N ASP A 316 33.98 17.68 2.80
CA ASP A 316 33.91 16.42 2.05
C ASP A 316 34.72 16.44 0.74
N ARG A 317 34.85 17.61 0.08
CA ARG A 317 35.70 17.78 -1.11
C ARG A 317 37.19 17.68 -0.80
N ASN A 318 37.61 18.19 0.35
CA ASN A 318 39.00 18.11 0.77
C ASN A 318 39.37 16.68 1.14
N HIS A 319 38.47 15.98 1.84
CA HIS A 319 38.69 14.57 2.21
C HIS A 319 38.64 13.61 1.01
N SER A 320 37.88 13.92 -0.04
CA SER A 320 37.84 13.07 -1.26
C SER A 320 39.08 13.21 -2.12
N LEU A 321 39.63 14.42 -2.27
CA LEU A 321 40.93 14.66 -2.91
C LEU A 321 42.05 14.01 -2.10
N GLU A 322 42.02 14.17 -0.79
CA GLU A 322 42.95 13.51 0.14
C GLU A 322 42.88 11.98 0.03
N ALA A 323 41.68 11.39 -0.10
CA ALA A 323 41.52 9.94 -0.29
C ALA A 323 42.03 9.45 -1.66
N ILE A 324 41.86 10.25 -2.73
CA ILE A 324 42.41 9.94 -4.05
C ILE A 324 43.94 9.98 -4.02
N VAL A 325 44.51 11.01 -3.38
CA VAL A 325 45.97 11.19 -3.22
C VAL A 325 46.56 10.10 -2.32
N SER A 326 45.90 9.75 -1.22
CA SER A 326 46.41 8.79 -0.22
C SER A 326 46.23 7.33 -0.63
N PHE A 327 45.15 6.97 -1.33
CA PHE A 327 44.80 5.58 -1.61
C PHE A 327 44.79 5.21 -3.09
N GLY A 328 45.09 6.16 -4.00
CA GLY A 328 45.15 5.93 -5.46
C GLY A 328 43.85 5.43 -6.08
N LYS A 329 42.74 5.48 -5.33
CA LYS A 329 41.42 5.00 -5.72
C LYS A 329 40.41 6.10 -5.46
N ALA A 330 39.72 6.55 -6.50
CA ALA A 330 38.52 7.35 -6.31
C ALA A 330 37.49 6.49 -5.54
N PRO A 331 36.89 6.97 -4.45
CA PRO A 331 35.83 6.23 -3.80
C PRO A 331 34.70 6.06 -4.82
N MET A 332 34.36 4.82 -5.19
CA MET A 332 33.35 4.49 -6.21
C MET A 332 31.99 5.19 -5.97
N LYS A 333 31.68 5.56 -4.72
CA LYS A 333 30.50 6.36 -4.34
C LYS A 333 30.49 7.78 -4.93
N LEU A 334 31.65 8.35 -5.25
CA LEU A 334 31.74 9.70 -5.85
C LEU A 334 31.42 9.68 -7.35
N LEU A 335 31.60 8.54 -8.01
CA LEU A 335 31.30 8.31 -9.43
C LEU A 335 29.90 7.75 -9.67
N GLU A 336 29.09 7.55 -8.63
CA GLU A 336 27.66 7.35 -8.81
C GLU A 336 27.13 8.62 -9.48
N THR A 337 27.00 8.58 -10.81
CA THR A 337 26.36 9.64 -11.59
C THR A 337 25.00 9.85 -10.97
N HIS A 338 24.90 10.92 -10.18
CA HIS A 338 23.69 11.26 -9.47
C HIS A 338 22.64 11.57 -10.55
N ASN A 339 21.75 10.61 -10.81
CA ASN A 339 20.69 10.73 -11.82
C ASN A 339 19.56 11.67 -11.34
N GLY A 340 19.89 12.66 -10.51
CA GLY A 340 18.99 13.67 -9.99
C GLY A 340 18.74 14.73 -11.05
N HIS A 341 17.49 14.86 -11.46
CA HIS A 341 17.07 16.00 -12.26
C HIS A 341 16.73 17.17 -11.35
N ALA A 342 17.05 18.40 -11.77
CA ALA A 342 16.49 19.57 -11.12
C ALA A 342 14.95 19.50 -11.18
N ILE A 343 14.29 19.56 -10.01
CA ILE A 343 12.84 19.49 -9.90
C ILE A 343 12.24 20.79 -10.44
N THR A 344 11.99 20.80 -11.76
CA THR A 344 11.32 21.89 -12.46
C THR A 344 9.82 21.60 -12.61
N PRO A 345 8.97 22.63 -12.75
CA PRO A 345 7.54 22.42 -13.01
C PRO A 345 7.27 21.54 -14.23
N ARG A 346 8.04 21.72 -15.32
CA ARG A 346 7.93 20.90 -16.53
C ARG A 346 8.26 19.43 -16.26
N TYR A 347 9.28 19.16 -15.46
CA TYR A 347 9.64 17.80 -15.06
C TYR A 347 8.53 17.16 -14.23
N MET A 348 7.99 17.89 -13.25
CA MET A 348 6.87 17.40 -12.42
C MET A 348 5.61 17.14 -13.23
N ARG A 349 5.21 18.05 -14.13
CA ARG A 349 4.05 17.87 -15.04
C ARG A 349 4.16 16.56 -15.83
N ARG A 350 5.36 16.24 -16.34
CA ARG A 350 5.61 14.97 -17.04
C ARG A 350 5.43 13.75 -16.13
N LEU A 351 5.88 13.82 -14.87
CA LEU A 351 5.67 12.73 -13.91
C LEU A 351 4.19 12.55 -13.57
N TYR A 352 3.48 13.65 -13.31
CA TYR A 352 2.05 13.61 -13.05
C TYR A 352 1.27 13.03 -14.23
N ALA A 353 1.59 13.43 -15.46
CA ALA A 353 0.97 12.86 -16.66
C ALA A 353 1.19 11.34 -16.77
N GLN A 354 2.38 10.84 -16.41
CA GLN A 354 2.68 9.41 -16.39
C GLN A 354 1.92 8.65 -15.30
N VAL A 355 1.71 9.24 -14.13
CA VAL A 355 0.88 8.62 -13.09
C VAL A 355 -0.58 8.65 -13.49
N PHE A 356 -1.04 9.79 -14.01
CA PHE A 356 -2.41 10.03 -14.43
C PHE A 356 -2.84 9.08 -15.55
N SER A 357 -1.96 8.76 -16.51
CA SER A 357 -2.27 7.81 -17.58
C SER A 357 -2.69 6.42 -17.08
N GLN A 358 -2.31 6.03 -15.85
CA GLN A 358 -2.68 4.77 -15.21
C GLN A 358 -3.90 4.86 -14.27
N CYS A 359 -4.49 6.04 -14.13
CA CYS A 359 -5.54 6.28 -13.15
C CYS A 359 -6.92 6.23 -13.83
N PRO A 360 -7.73 5.20 -13.53
CA PRO A 360 -9.13 5.19 -13.92
C PRO A 360 -9.97 6.02 -12.94
N LEU A 361 -11.04 6.60 -13.45
CA LEU A 361 -12.17 7.11 -12.70
C LEU A 361 -13.36 6.20 -12.97
N LEU A 362 -14.12 5.86 -11.93
CA LEU A 362 -15.27 4.97 -12.00
C LEU A 362 -16.52 5.77 -11.63
N ASP A 363 -17.38 5.99 -12.61
CA ASP A 363 -18.65 6.70 -12.44
C ASP A 363 -19.82 5.76 -12.79
N TRP A 364 -20.90 5.83 -12.02
CA TRP A 364 -22.13 5.11 -12.35
C TRP A 364 -22.93 5.92 -13.36
N ASP A 365 -23.20 5.34 -14.52
CA ASP A 365 -24.05 5.96 -15.53
C ASP A 365 -25.50 5.49 -15.35
N VAL A 366 -26.38 6.44 -15.00
CA VAL A 366 -27.79 6.18 -14.77
C VAL A 366 -28.51 5.81 -16.07
N ALA A 367 -28.08 6.35 -17.21
CA ALA A 367 -28.75 6.12 -18.49
C ALA A 367 -28.52 4.69 -19.02
N SER A 368 -27.31 4.17 -18.85
CA SER A 368 -26.93 2.83 -19.33
C SER A 368 -26.97 1.76 -18.24
N SER A 369 -27.43 2.09 -17.03
CA SER A 369 -27.41 1.23 -15.83
C SER A 369 -26.12 0.42 -15.69
N SER A 370 -24.99 1.07 -15.99
CA SER A 370 -23.69 0.40 -16.05
C SER A 370 -22.58 1.31 -15.57
N TRP A 371 -21.50 0.67 -15.11
CA TRP A 371 -20.31 1.37 -14.66
C TRP A 371 -19.51 1.89 -15.85
N ARG A 372 -19.35 3.21 -15.92
CA ARG A 372 -18.50 3.89 -16.90
C ARG A 372 -17.12 4.11 -16.30
N VAL A 373 -16.09 3.74 -17.05
CA VAL A 373 -14.69 3.91 -16.65
C VAL A 373 -14.01 4.86 -17.60
N THR A 374 -13.47 5.94 -17.09
CA THR A 374 -12.69 6.90 -17.87
C THR A 374 -11.23 6.81 -17.46
N TRP A 375 -10.33 6.66 -18.44
CA TRP A 375 -8.89 6.55 -18.17
C TRP A 375 -8.22 7.91 -18.28
N GLY A 376 -7.27 8.20 -17.40
CA GLY A 376 -6.51 9.44 -17.48
C GLY A 376 -5.72 9.60 -18.79
N GLU A 377 -5.31 8.50 -19.44
CA GLU A 377 -4.69 8.58 -20.77
C GLU A 377 -5.66 9.11 -21.83
N GLU A 378 -6.89 8.61 -21.82
CA GLU A 378 -7.96 9.07 -22.71
C GLU A 378 -8.28 10.54 -22.45
N ALA A 379 -8.35 10.94 -21.17
CA ALA A 379 -8.58 12.33 -20.77
C ALA A 379 -7.42 13.28 -21.17
N LEU A 380 -6.18 12.79 -21.29
CA LEU A 380 -5.05 13.57 -21.80
C LEU A 380 -5.06 13.69 -23.34
N ARG A 381 -5.51 12.64 -24.04
CA ARG A 381 -5.56 12.62 -25.51
C ARG A 381 -6.75 13.41 -26.07
N GLY A 382 -7.92 13.26 -25.46
CA GLY A 382 -9.17 13.88 -25.88
C GLY A 382 -9.43 15.20 -25.17
N GLY A 383 -8.58 16.22 -25.36
CA GLY A 383 -8.74 17.52 -24.72
C GLY A 383 -10.20 18.02 -24.72
N VAL A 384 -10.87 17.93 -23.55
CA VAL A 384 -12.30 18.22 -23.30
C VAL A 384 -13.23 17.14 -23.89
N SER A 385 -14.05 16.39 -23.13
CA SER A 385 -15.21 16.85 -22.34
C SER A 385 -15.58 15.87 -21.21
N SER A 386 -15.48 16.30 -19.94
CA SER A 386 -16.40 15.77 -18.92
C SER A 386 -17.63 16.69 -18.92
N PRO A 387 -18.87 16.16 -19.05
CA PRO A 387 -20.04 16.97 -18.77
C PRO A 387 -19.99 17.30 -17.27
N VAL A 388 -19.75 18.57 -16.97
CA VAL A 388 -20.13 19.14 -15.67
C VAL A 388 -21.63 18.89 -15.56
N SER A 389 -22.06 18.01 -14.67
CA SER A 389 -23.47 17.99 -14.25
C SER A 389 -23.73 19.28 -13.48
N PRO A 390 -24.52 20.24 -14.00
CA PRO A 390 -24.98 21.33 -13.15
C PRO A 390 -25.93 20.71 -12.13
N GLN A 391 -25.61 20.83 -10.84
CA GLN A 391 -26.60 20.62 -9.80
C GLN A 391 -27.71 21.65 -10.03
N ARG A 392 -28.87 21.17 -10.50
CA ARG A 392 -30.08 21.96 -10.64
C ARG A 392 -30.70 22.07 -9.25
N THR A 393 -30.30 23.10 -8.51
CA THR A 393 -31.13 23.61 -7.41
C THR A 393 -32.49 23.95 -8.01
N SER A 394 -33.54 23.33 -7.49
CA SER A 394 -34.93 23.69 -7.80
C SER A 394 -35.60 24.09 -6.48
N PRO A 395 -36.58 25.02 -6.54
CA PRO A 395 -36.90 25.98 -5.50
C PRO A 395 -37.57 25.42 -4.26
#